data_AF-A0A0C3EBL6-F1
#
_entry.id   AF-A0A0C3EBL6-F1
#
_cell.length_a   1.000
_cell.length_b   1.000
_cell.length_c   1.000
_cell.angle_alpha   90.00
_cell.angle_beta   90.00
_cell.angle_gamma   90.00
#
_symmetry.space_group_name_H-M   'P 1'
#
loop_
_entity.id
_entity.type
_entity.pdbx_description
1 polymer ?
#
loop_
_entity_poly.entity_id
_entity_poly.type
_entity_poly.pdbx_seq_one_letter_code
_entity_poly.pdbx_strand_id
1 'polypeptide(L)'
;MQLKFMSDTLSLDAPAHLKKELDTVLVLQSDLEASERALQAAQTIIEKDAMQDTLEAFQSLERSHDWLLTKVDTLYTSLNIQDRFLELHGINLEFIHTLLLAHDLKINIWKRVVGSFFEWDKLDRAVGGKQKTLGMKLHQQTRKAIAKCQPALMSAIHKFNTYCEHLAGLYDPSSGIPLPSPLPMKLAELRNDQSLFKTFGSHLRSVKSHVGLKILM
;
A
#
# COMPACT_ATOMS: atom_id res chain seq x y z
N MET A 1 -5.18 -9.26 -17.38
CA MET A 1 -3.83 -9.65 -17.84
C MET A 1 -2.75 -8.60 -17.54
N GLN A 2 -2.90 -7.76 -16.49
CA GLN A 2 -1.91 -6.70 -16.18
C GLN A 2 -1.35 -6.76 -14.75
N LEU A 3 -1.80 -7.73 -13.93
CA LEU A 3 -1.24 -8.00 -12.59
C LEU A 3 0.08 -8.78 -12.64
N LYS A 4 0.43 -9.37 -13.79
CA LYS A 4 1.67 -10.14 -13.98
C LYS A 4 2.87 -9.23 -14.28
N PHE A 5 2.66 -8.12 -14.98
CA PHE A 5 3.75 -7.28 -15.51
C PHE A 5 4.46 -6.38 -14.47
N MET A 6 3.83 -6.11 -13.32
CA MET A 6 4.39 -5.18 -12.32
C MET A 6 5.16 -5.89 -11.21
N SER A 7 4.83 -7.16 -10.95
CA SER A 7 5.76 -8.00 -10.22
C SER A 7 7.05 -8.25 -10.99
N ASP A 8 6.98 -8.24 -12.32
CA ASP A 8 8.09 -8.54 -13.23
C ASP A 8 9.14 -7.40 -13.25
N THR A 9 8.79 -6.18 -12.84
CA THR A 9 9.73 -5.03 -12.80
C THR A 9 10.62 -4.97 -11.55
N LEU A 10 10.29 -5.71 -10.49
CA LEU A 10 11.24 -6.07 -9.41
C LEU A 10 11.99 -7.37 -9.76
N SER A 11 11.75 -7.93 -10.95
CA SER A 11 11.91 -9.35 -11.28
C SER A 11 12.66 -9.54 -12.60
N LEU A 12 13.86 -9.00 -12.68
CA LEU A 12 14.82 -9.62 -13.61
C LEU A 12 15.60 -10.78 -12.96
N ASP A 13 15.75 -10.82 -11.63
CA ASP A 13 16.57 -11.86 -10.95
C ASP A 13 16.05 -12.35 -9.58
N ALA A 14 14.87 -11.93 -9.12
CA ALA A 14 14.33 -12.41 -7.84
C ALA A 14 13.74 -13.82 -7.97
N PRO A 15 14.19 -14.82 -7.18
CA PRO A 15 13.64 -16.18 -7.26
C PRO A 15 12.14 -16.21 -6.98
N ALA A 16 11.37 -16.92 -7.81
CA ALA A 16 9.90 -16.94 -7.73
C ALA A 16 9.35 -17.37 -6.35
N HIS A 17 10.11 -18.17 -5.59
CA HIS A 17 9.76 -18.54 -4.22
C HIS A 17 9.91 -17.38 -3.23
N LEU A 18 10.94 -16.54 -3.37
CA LEU A 18 11.17 -15.39 -2.49
C LEU A 18 10.03 -14.38 -2.60
N LYS A 19 9.55 -14.14 -3.82
CA LYS A 19 8.38 -13.31 -4.07
C LYS A 19 7.14 -13.86 -3.38
N LYS A 20 6.90 -15.16 -3.46
CA LYS A 20 5.74 -15.80 -2.83
C LYS A 20 5.80 -15.69 -1.30
N GLU A 21 6.97 -15.91 -0.71
CA GLU A 21 7.18 -15.74 0.73
C GLU A 21 6.95 -14.28 1.13
N LEU A 22 7.53 -13.32 0.39
CA LEU A 22 7.35 -11.89 0.64
C LEU A 22 5.88 -11.44 0.54
N ASP A 23 5.17 -11.88 -0.51
CA ASP A 23 3.73 -11.65 -0.67
C ASP A 23 2.95 -12.18 0.55
N THR A 24 3.36 -13.34 1.09
CA THR A 24 2.73 -13.94 2.28
C THR A 24 2.99 -13.12 3.53
N VAL A 25 4.24 -12.66 3.76
CA VAL A 25 4.54 -11.83 4.93
C VAL A 25 3.82 -10.47 4.86
N LEU A 26 3.68 -9.89 3.67
CA LEU A 26 2.90 -8.66 3.47
C LEU A 26 1.41 -8.84 3.80
N VAL A 27 0.82 -9.99 3.41
CA VAL A 27 -0.56 -10.33 3.79
C VAL A 27 -0.68 -10.42 5.31
N LEU A 28 0.23 -11.13 5.99
CA LEU A 28 0.24 -11.23 7.44
C LEU A 28 0.31 -9.85 8.11
N GLN A 29 1.13 -8.94 7.60
CA GLN A 29 1.19 -7.56 8.11
C GLN A 29 -0.14 -6.84 7.97
N SER A 30 -0.79 -6.95 6.82
CA SER A 30 -2.10 -6.32 6.62
C SER A 30 -3.17 -6.85 7.57
N ASP A 31 -3.11 -8.14 7.90
CA ASP A 31 -4.02 -8.78 8.86
C ASP A 31 -3.71 -8.32 10.29
N LEU A 32 -2.43 -8.20 10.66
CA LEU A 32 -2.03 -7.68 11.97
C LEU A 32 -2.42 -6.21 12.17
N GLU A 33 -2.32 -5.38 11.14
CA GLU A 33 -2.81 -3.98 11.20
C GLU A 33 -4.34 -3.90 11.30
N ALA A 34 -5.07 -4.85 10.70
CA ALA A 34 -6.50 -4.96 10.90
C ALA A 34 -6.83 -5.38 12.34
N SER A 35 -6.06 -6.32 12.89
CA SER A 35 -6.16 -6.76 14.28
C SER A 35 -5.84 -5.64 15.28
N GLU A 36 -4.81 -4.84 15.02
CA GLU A 36 -4.43 -3.65 15.81
C GLU A 36 -5.60 -2.67 15.90
N ARG A 37 -6.22 -2.33 14.75
CA ARG A 37 -7.37 -1.44 14.73
C ARG A 37 -8.58 -2.01 15.47
N ALA A 38 -8.78 -3.32 15.41
CA ALA A 38 -9.84 -3.99 16.15
C ALA A 38 -9.57 -3.98 17.66
N LEU A 39 -8.32 -4.18 18.08
CA LEU A 39 -7.87 -4.06 19.46
C LEU A 39 -8.10 -2.64 19.99
N GLN A 40 -7.64 -1.62 19.28
CA GLN A 40 -7.86 -0.22 19.66
C GLN A 40 -9.35 0.13 19.77
N ALA A 41 -10.18 -0.34 18.84
CA ALA A 41 -11.62 -0.15 18.91
C ALA A 41 -12.22 -0.83 20.16
N ALA A 42 -11.80 -2.07 20.45
CA ALA A 42 -12.25 -2.80 21.64
C ALA A 42 -11.78 -2.12 22.95
N GLN A 43 -10.56 -1.59 23.00
CA GLN A 43 -10.03 -0.84 24.14
C GLN A 43 -10.94 0.35 24.49
N THR A 44 -11.38 1.13 23.50
CA THR A 44 -12.27 2.29 23.73
C THR A 44 -13.64 1.91 24.30
N ILE A 45 -14.07 0.66 24.13
CA ILE A 45 -15.33 0.12 24.68
C ILE A 45 -15.11 -0.39 26.11
N ILE A 46 -13.99 -1.07 26.33
CA ILE A 46 -13.63 -1.76 27.59
C ILE A 46 -13.25 -0.75 28.68
N GLU A 47 -12.57 0.35 28.36
CA GLU A 47 -12.15 1.39 29.32
C GLU A 47 -13.30 2.04 30.11
N LYS A 48 -14.56 1.83 29.72
CA LYS A 48 -15.71 2.47 30.37
C LYS A 48 -16.37 1.69 31.51
N ASP A 49 -16.22 0.37 31.62
CA ASP A 49 -16.86 -0.42 32.71
C ASP A 49 -16.42 -1.90 32.79
N ALA A 50 -15.19 -2.24 32.39
CA ALA A 50 -14.80 -3.65 32.23
C ALA A 50 -14.50 -4.38 33.55
N MET A 51 -15.01 -5.61 33.65
CA MET A 51 -14.65 -6.56 34.71
C MET A 51 -13.19 -7.01 34.57
N GLN A 52 -12.57 -7.36 35.70
CA GLN A 52 -11.15 -7.78 35.78
C GLN A 52 -10.83 -8.91 34.78
N ASP A 53 -11.67 -9.94 34.68
CA ASP A 53 -11.48 -11.06 33.74
C ASP A 53 -11.49 -10.60 32.27
N THR A 54 -12.27 -9.56 31.96
CA THR A 54 -12.33 -8.98 30.60
C THR A 54 -11.04 -8.21 30.29
N LEU A 55 -10.49 -7.48 31.26
CA LEU A 55 -9.20 -6.81 31.13
C LEU A 55 -8.05 -7.80 30.97
N GLU A 56 -8.04 -8.89 31.73
CA GLU A 56 -7.00 -9.94 31.63
C GLU A 56 -7.02 -10.65 30.27
N ALA A 57 -8.22 -10.99 29.78
CA ALA A 57 -8.40 -11.55 28.45
C ALA A 57 -7.93 -10.58 27.35
N PHE A 58 -8.25 -9.29 27.50
CA PHE A 58 -7.84 -8.24 26.57
C PHE A 58 -6.33 -8.05 26.52
N GLN A 59 -5.67 -7.93 27.67
CA GLN A 59 -4.21 -7.86 27.77
C GLN A 59 -3.52 -9.10 27.17
N SER A 60 -4.14 -10.27 27.28
CA SER A 60 -3.62 -11.48 26.64
C SER A 60 -3.68 -11.41 25.12
N LEU A 61 -4.68 -10.73 24.57
CA LEU A 61 -4.81 -10.52 23.13
C LEU A 61 -3.78 -9.50 22.63
N GLU A 62 -3.55 -8.41 23.36
CA GLU A 62 -2.49 -7.42 23.08
C GLU A 62 -1.10 -8.08 23.09
N ARG A 63 -0.77 -8.84 24.14
CA ARG A 63 0.49 -9.58 24.21
C ARG A 63 0.69 -10.56 23.05
N SER A 64 -0.40 -11.20 22.62
CA SER A 64 -0.35 -12.12 21.47
C SER A 64 -0.11 -11.37 20.17
N HIS A 65 -0.68 -10.18 20.02
CA HIS A 65 -0.49 -9.31 18.86
C HIS A 65 0.95 -8.79 18.78
N ASP A 66 1.51 -8.27 19.88
CA ASP A 66 2.91 -7.83 19.97
C ASP A 66 3.89 -8.97 19.63
N TRP A 67 3.58 -10.18 20.12
CA TRP A 67 4.36 -11.37 19.82
C TRP A 67 4.31 -11.72 18.32
N LEU A 68 3.13 -11.64 17.69
CA LEU A 68 2.98 -11.87 16.25
C LEU A 68 3.72 -10.81 15.42
N LEU A 69 3.73 -9.53 15.83
CA LEU A 69 4.54 -8.48 15.21
C LEU A 69 6.02 -8.84 15.22
N THR A 70 6.53 -9.24 16.38
CA THR A 70 7.93 -9.67 16.54
C THR A 70 8.27 -10.87 15.63
N LYS A 71 7.32 -11.80 15.44
CA LYS A 71 7.50 -12.95 14.54
C LYS A 71 7.53 -12.55 13.08
N VAL A 72 6.70 -11.60 12.66
CA VAL A 72 6.73 -11.04 11.31
C VAL A 72 8.07 -10.35 11.04
N ASP A 73 8.61 -9.59 11.98
CA ASP A 73 9.93 -8.95 11.84
C ASP A 73 11.07 -9.98 11.74
N THR A 74 10.96 -11.06 12.51
CA THR A 74 11.89 -12.20 12.42
C THR A 74 11.82 -12.86 11.04
N LEU A 75 10.62 -13.06 10.50
CA LEU A 75 10.42 -13.60 9.16
C LEU A 75 11.06 -12.69 8.11
N TYR A 76 10.85 -11.37 8.20
CA TYR A 76 11.50 -10.40 7.32
C TYR A 76 13.02 -10.48 7.35
N THR A 77 13.61 -10.58 8.54
CA THR A 77 15.06 -10.72 8.72
C THR A 77 15.55 -12.05 8.12
N SER A 78 14.78 -13.13 8.26
CA SER A 78 15.12 -14.47 7.74
C SER A 78 15.07 -14.58 6.21
N LEU A 79 14.28 -13.73 5.54
CA LEU A 79 14.23 -13.67 4.07
C LEU A 79 15.57 -13.25 3.47
N ASN A 80 16.46 -12.67 4.29
CA ASN A 80 17.85 -12.37 3.97
C ASN A 80 18.00 -11.66 2.62
N ILE A 81 17.16 -10.63 2.43
CA ILE A 81 17.01 -9.91 1.16
C ILE A 81 18.33 -9.27 0.74
N GLN A 82 19.17 -8.83 1.67
CA GLN A 82 20.46 -8.19 1.36
C GLN A 82 21.54 -9.16 0.85
N ASP A 83 21.56 -10.40 1.32
CA ASP A 83 22.54 -11.41 0.88
C ASP A 83 22.18 -11.94 -0.52
N ARG A 84 20.88 -11.93 -0.86
CA ARG A 84 20.38 -12.32 -2.18
C ARG A 84 20.46 -11.20 -3.22
N PHE A 85 20.48 -9.94 -2.79
CA PHE A 85 20.59 -8.76 -3.66
C PHE A 85 21.73 -7.86 -3.18
N LEU A 86 22.91 -8.02 -3.78
CA LEU A 86 24.09 -7.18 -3.52
C LEU A 86 23.82 -5.68 -3.74
N GLU A 87 22.87 -5.33 -4.60
CA GLU A 87 22.40 -3.95 -4.83
C GLU A 87 21.73 -3.32 -3.59
N LEU A 88 21.30 -4.14 -2.63
CA LEU A 88 20.66 -3.73 -1.39
C LEU A 88 21.60 -3.84 -0.18
N HIS A 89 22.87 -4.23 -0.40
CA HIS A 89 23.85 -4.39 0.66
C HIS A 89 24.19 -3.03 1.28
N GLY A 90 23.99 -2.89 2.59
CA GLY A 90 24.21 -1.63 3.31
C GLY A 90 23.01 -0.68 3.32
N ILE A 91 21.91 -1.01 2.62
CA ILE A 91 20.66 -0.25 2.70
C ILE A 91 19.91 -0.67 3.97
N ASN A 92 19.28 0.27 4.67
CA ASN A 92 18.50 -0.05 5.86
C ASN A 92 17.35 -1.03 5.53
N LEU A 93 17.22 -2.14 6.27
CA LEU A 93 16.17 -3.15 6.04
C LEU A 93 14.77 -2.60 6.26
N GLU A 94 14.59 -1.74 7.27
CA GLU A 94 13.36 -1.02 7.57
C GLU A 94 12.97 -0.07 6.42
N PHE A 95 13.97 0.55 5.77
CA PHE A 95 13.74 1.37 4.58
C PHE A 95 13.21 0.52 3.41
N ILE A 96 13.83 -0.63 3.13
CA ILE A 96 13.39 -1.55 2.07
C ILE A 96 11.97 -2.04 2.35
N HIS A 97 11.70 -2.41 3.61
CA HIS A 97 10.40 -2.90 4.03
C HIS A 97 9.31 -1.83 3.88
N THR A 98 9.57 -0.62 4.36
CA THR A 98 8.64 0.51 4.24
C THR A 98 8.41 0.88 2.77
N LEU A 99 9.44 0.78 1.92
CA LEU A 99 9.34 1.08 0.49
C LEU A 99 8.41 0.08 -0.22
N LEU A 100 8.48 -1.19 0.16
CA LEU A 100 7.61 -2.24 -0.37
C LEU A 100 6.15 -2.03 0.07
N LEU A 101 5.92 -1.71 1.35
CA LEU A 101 4.59 -1.38 1.86
C LEU A 101 3.99 -0.16 1.13
N ALA A 102 4.80 0.88 0.92
CA ALA A 102 4.40 2.07 0.18
C ALA A 102 4.05 1.73 -1.28
N HIS A 103 4.84 0.88 -1.93
CA HIS A 103 4.60 0.44 -3.31
C HIS A 103 3.25 -0.28 -3.47
N ASP A 104 2.96 -1.26 -2.62
CA ASP A 104 1.72 -2.03 -2.69
C ASP A 104 0.50 -1.19 -2.35
N LEU A 105 0.63 -0.33 -1.33
CA LEU A 105 -0.43 0.59 -0.98
C LEU A 105 -0.71 1.57 -2.13
N LYS A 106 0.33 2.07 -2.82
CA LYS A 106 0.18 2.91 -4.02
C LYS A 106 -0.56 2.18 -5.14
N ILE A 107 -0.26 0.90 -5.39
CA ILE A 107 -0.98 0.07 -6.38
C ILE A 107 -2.46 -0.10 -5.98
N ASN A 108 -2.73 -0.35 -4.71
CA ASN A 108 -4.09 -0.54 -4.22
C ASN A 108 -4.92 0.76 -4.31
N ILE A 109 -4.31 1.90 -4.00
CA ILE A 109 -4.89 3.24 -4.23
C ILE A 109 -5.18 3.40 -5.72
N TRP A 110 -4.20 3.16 -6.59
CA TRP A 110 -4.36 3.28 -8.04
C TRP A 110 -5.55 2.46 -8.58
N LYS A 111 -5.65 1.17 -8.22
CA LYS A 111 -6.78 0.31 -8.62
C LYS A 111 -8.13 0.89 -8.20
N ARG A 112 -8.23 1.37 -6.96
CA ARG A 112 -9.46 1.96 -6.40
C ARG A 112 -9.81 3.28 -7.08
N VAL A 113 -8.80 4.10 -7.36
CA VAL A 113 -8.93 5.40 -8.03
C VAL A 113 -9.40 5.22 -9.47
N VAL A 114 -8.77 4.34 -10.24
CA VAL A 114 -9.17 4.03 -11.63
C VAL A 114 -10.59 3.46 -11.69
N GLY A 115 -10.92 2.49 -10.81
CA GLY A 115 -12.27 1.93 -10.73
C GLY A 115 -13.31 2.98 -10.36
N SER A 116 -13.00 3.86 -9.41
CA SER A 116 -13.90 4.96 -9.02
C SER A 116 -14.07 5.96 -10.17
N PHE A 117 -12.99 6.48 -10.75
CA PHE A 117 -13.10 7.49 -11.81
C PHE A 117 -13.78 6.99 -13.08
N PHE A 118 -13.61 5.72 -13.43
CA PHE A 118 -14.35 5.13 -14.54
C PHE A 118 -15.87 5.16 -14.29
N GLU A 119 -16.30 4.81 -13.08
CA GLU A 119 -17.70 4.90 -12.68
C GLU A 119 -18.20 6.36 -12.62
N TRP A 120 -17.36 7.32 -12.19
CA TRP A 120 -17.70 8.75 -12.24
C TRP A 120 -17.88 9.26 -13.67
N ASP A 121 -17.00 8.91 -14.61
CA ASP A 121 -17.05 9.38 -16.01
C ASP A 121 -18.25 8.80 -16.76
N LYS A 122 -18.56 7.52 -16.52
CA LYS A 122 -19.78 6.87 -17.03
C LYS A 122 -21.04 7.55 -16.51
N LEU A 123 -21.01 8.01 -15.26
CA LEU A 123 -22.11 8.70 -14.61
C LEU A 123 -22.32 10.12 -15.15
N ASP A 124 -21.24 10.85 -15.39
CA ASP A 124 -21.28 12.21 -15.94
C ASP A 124 -21.85 12.21 -17.37
N ARG A 125 -21.45 11.24 -18.19
CA ARG A 125 -21.97 11.03 -19.56
C ARG A 125 -23.47 10.71 -19.60
N ALA A 126 -24.03 10.11 -18.54
CA ALA A 126 -25.45 9.72 -18.49
C ALA A 126 -26.40 10.91 -18.25
N VAL A 127 -25.88 12.07 -17.84
CA VAL A 127 -26.68 13.28 -17.51
C VAL A 127 -27.37 13.89 -18.75
N GLY A 128 -26.97 13.52 -19.98
CA GLY A 128 -27.50 14.06 -21.24
C GLY A 128 -28.49 13.18 -22.04
N GLY A 129 -28.86 11.99 -21.56
CA GLY A 129 -29.67 11.02 -22.33
C GLY A 129 -31.21 11.19 -22.24
N LYS A 130 -31.94 10.72 -23.27
CA LYS A 130 -33.43 10.75 -23.36
C LYS A 130 -34.18 9.94 -22.27
N GLN A 131 -33.50 9.13 -21.47
CA GLN A 131 -34.08 8.26 -20.43
C GLN A 131 -33.81 8.79 -19.00
N LYS A 132 -34.34 9.98 -18.70
CA LYS A 132 -33.98 10.78 -17.52
C LYS A 132 -34.48 10.21 -16.18
N THR A 133 -35.61 9.50 -16.16
CA THR A 133 -36.26 8.99 -14.92
C THR A 133 -35.64 7.68 -14.40
N LEU A 134 -35.27 6.74 -15.28
CA LEU A 134 -34.51 5.53 -14.90
C LEU A 134 -33.04 5.86 -14.55
N GLY A 135 -32.46 6.86 -15.22
CA GLY A 135 -31.10 7.34 -14.96
C GLY A 135 -30.92 7.92 -13.56
N MET A 136 -31.89 8.66 -13.00
CA MET A 136 -31.75 9.36 -11.72
C MET A 136 -31.56 8.45 -10.50
N LYS A 137 -32.26 7.31 -10.43
CA LYS A 137 -32.16 6.39 -9.28
C LYS A 137 -30.86 5.61 -9.28
N LEU A 138 -30.44 5.11 -10.45
CA LEU A 138 -29.14 4.49 -10.65
C LEU A 138 -28.00 5.50 -10.38
N HIS A 139 -28.16 6.73 -10.87
CA HIS A 139 -27.22 7.84 -10.62
C HIS A 139 -27.03 8.13 -9.14
N GLN A 140 -28.13 8.20 -8.39
CA GLN A 140 -28.09 8.43 -6.95
C GLN A 140 -27.48 7.23 -6.21
N GLN A 141 -27.76 6.00 -6.62
CA GLN A 141 -27.15 4.79 -6.04
C GLN A 141 -25.64 4.74 -6.28
N THR A 142 -25.18 5.02 -7.51
CA THR A 142 -23.76 5.08 -7.84
C THR A 142 -23.05 6.22 -7.10
N ARG A 143 -23.64 7.43 -7.03
CA ARG A 143 -23.10 8.53 -6.20
C ARG A 143 -22.97 8.14 -4.73
N LYS A 144 -23.96 7.44 -4.17
CA LYS A 144 -23.91 6.96 -2.78
C LYS A 144 -22.84 5.89 -2.57
N ALA A 145 -22.67 4.96 -3.51
CA ALA A 145 -21.63 3.94 -3.44
C ALA A 145 -20.23 4.56 -3.51
N ILE A 146 -20.02 5.53 -4.40
CA ILE A 146 -18.82 6.34 -4.49
C ILE A 146 -18.54 7.08 -3.17
N ALA A 147 -19.53 7.80 -2.65
CA ALA A 147 -19.38 8.56 -1.41
C ALA A 147 -19.05 7.64 -0.22
N LYS A 148 -19.59 6.41 -0.21
CA LYS A 148 -19.29 5.39 0.80
C LYS A 148 -17.85 4.86 0.71
N CYS A 149 -17.26 4.81 -0.49
CA CYS A 149 -15.89 4.32 -0.70
C CYS A 149 -14.82 5.40 -0.46
N GLN A 150 -15.20 6.68 -0.50
CA GLN A 150 -14.29 7.82 -0.35
C GLN A 150 -13.48 7.80 0.97
N PRO A 151 -14.05 7.52 2.15
CA PRO A 151 -13.28 7.49 3.40
C PRO A 151 -12.16 6.44 3.40
N ALA A 152 -12.43 5.26 2.84
CA ALA A 152 -11.43 4.19 2.76
C ALA A 152 -10.28 4.55 1.81
N LEU A 153 -10.58 5.21 0.69
CA LEU A 153 -9.57 5.72 -0.23
C LEU A 153 -8.72 6.82 0.44
N MET A 154 -9.36 7.76 1.12
CA MET A 154 -8.68 8.84 1.85
C MET A 154 -7.77 8.31 2.96
N SER A 155 -8.22 7.31 3.71
CA SER A 155 -7.41 6.62 4.73
C SER A 155 -6.20 5.92 4.12
N ALA A 156 -6.37 5.26 2.96
CA ALA A 156 -5.26 4.63 2.26
C ALA A 156 -4.22 5.66 1.76
N ILE A 157 -4.67 6.80 1.22
CA ILE A 157 -3.78 7.90 0.79
C ILE A 157 -3.01 8.47 1.98
N HIS A 158 -3.70 8.74 3.09
CA HIS A 158 -3.05 9.22 4.31
C HIS A 158 -1.95 8.26 4.76
N LYS A 159 -2.26 6.96 4.83
CA LYS A 159 -1.29 5.93 5.22
C LYS A 159 -0.10 5.86 4.27
N PHE A 160 -0.33 5.97 2.96
CA PHE A 160 0.76 6.03 1.98
C PHE A 160 1.67 7.24 2.21
N ASN A 161 1.08 8.41 2.51
CA ASN A 161 1.85 9.62 2.79
C ASN A 161 2.68 9.48 4.09
N THR A 162 2.14 8.83 5.12
CA THR A 162 2.89 8.49 6.34
C THR A 162 4.11 7.61 6.02
N TYR A 163 3.98 6.63 5.13
CA TYR A 163 5.13 5.86 4.68
C TYR A 163 6.14 6.69 3.88
N CYS A 164 5.70 7.66 3.08
CA CYS A 164 6.62 8.57 2.38
C CYS A 164 7.43 9.42 3.37
N GLU A 165 6.80 9.90 4.44
CA GLU A 165 7.46 10.65 5.52
C GLU A 165 8.47 9.77 6.26
N HIS A 166 8.08 8.54 6.61
CA HIS A 166 8.97 7.58 7.27
C HIS A 166 10.19 7.23 6.40
N LEU A 167 9.96 7.00 5.11
CA LEU A 167 11.03 6.74 4.13
C LEU A 167 11.99 7.92 4.00
N ALA A 168 11.50 9.16 4.06
CA ALA A 168 12.36 10.34 4.04
C ALA A 168 13.24 10.44 5.30
N GLY A 169 12.74 10.00 6.46
CA GLY A 169 13.53 9.94 7.69
C GLY A 169 14.61 8.87 7.68
N LEU A 170 14.37 7.75 6.99
CA LEU A 170 15.32 6.63 6.85
C LEU A 170 16.24 6.76 5.62
N TYR A 171 16.10 7.84 4.84
CA TYR A 171 16.77 7.96 3.55
C TYR A 171 18.27 8.22 3.67
N ASP A 172 19.06 7.35 3.05
CA ASP A 172 20.47 7.60 2.79
C ASP A 172 20.68 8.02 1.32
N PRO A 173 21.18 9.24 1.04
CA PRO A 173 21.50 9.69 -0.31
C PRO A 173 22.48 8.78 -1.06
N SER A 174 23.31 7.99 -0.35
CA SER A 174 24.25 7.05 -0.96
C SER A 174 23.56 5.85 -1.63
N SER A 175 22.30 5.55 -1.23
CA SER A 175 21.53 4.41 -1.74
C SER A 175 21.11 4.54 -3.20
N GLY A 176 21.01 5.77 -3.74
CA GLY A 176 20.56 6.02 -5.11
C GLY A 176 19.09 5.62 -5.39
N ILE A 177 18.34 5.17 -4.38
CA ILE A 177 16.95 4.76 -4.52
C ILE A 177 16.05 6.02 -4.53
N PRO A 178 15.14 6.19 -5.50
CA PRO A 178 14.24 7.32 -5.51
C PRO A 178 13.14 7.16 -4.45
N LEU A 179 12.93 8.21 -3.66
CA LEU A 179 11.83 8.26 -2.69
C LEU A 179 10.46 8.42 -3.38
N PRO A 180 9.40 7.81 -2.84
CA PRO A 180 8.04 8.11 -3.27
C PRO A 180 7.64 9.54 -2.96
N SER A 181 6.90 10.15 -3.89
CA SER A 181 6.22 11.42 -3.65
C SER A 181 4.86 11.18 -2.96
N PRO A 182 4.49 11.98 -1.94
CA PRO A 182 3.18 11.90 -1.33
C PRO A 182 2.07 12.24 -2.33
N LEU A 183 0.90 11.65 -2.14
CA LEU A 183 -0.27 11.82 -2.99
C LEU A 183 -1.18 12.94 -2.45
N PRO A 184 -1.90 13.67 -3.34
CA PRO A 184 -2.87 14.68 -2.94
C PRO A 184 -4.01 14.11 -2.10
N MET A 185 -4.34 14.80 -1.00
CA MET A 185 -5.48 14.45 -0.13
C MET A 185 -6.83 14.93 -0.69
N LYS A 186 -6.86 15.56 -1.87
CA LYS A 186 -8.10 15.99 -2.53
C LYS A 186 -8.32 15.16 -3.79
N LEU A 187 -9.50 14.53 -3.92
CA LEU A 187 -9.81 13.68 -5.07
C LEU A 187 -9.74 14.40 -6.43
N ALA A 188 -10.11 15.68 -6.47
CA ALA A 188 -10.04 16.47 -7.70
C ALA A 188 -8.59 16.66 -8.18
N GLU A 189 -7.66 16.79 -7.24
CA GLU A 189 -6.22 16.93 -7.51
C GLU A 189 -5.62 15.56 -7.84
N LEU A 190 -6.01 14.51 -7.10
CA LEU A 190 -5.61 13.12 -7.35
C LEU A 190 -5.98 12.63 -8.77
N ARG A 191 -7.10 13.10 -9.33
CA ARG A 191 -7.54 12.78 -10.70
C ARG A 191 -6.52 13.21 -11.76
N ASN A 192 -5.89 14.35 -11.53
CA ASN A 192 -4.98 14.97 -12.49
C ASN A 192 -3.51 14.66 -12.17
N ASP A 193 -3.26 13.94 -11.08
CA ASP A 193 -1.91 13.64 -10.63
C ASP A 193 -1.29 12.49 -11.44
N GLN A 194 -0.31 12.85 -12.27
CA GLN A 194 0.48 11.88 -13.03
C GLN A 194 1.37 11.00 -12.15
N SER A 195 1.69 11.43 -10.92
CA SER A 195 2.53 10.68 -9.97
C SER A 195 1.89 9.36 -9.54
N LEU A 196 0.55 9.27 -9.55
CA LEU A 196 -0.23 8.07 -9.28
C LEU A 196 0.08 6.96 -10.31
N PHE A 197 0.37 7.34 -11.56
CA PHE A 197 0.66 6.43 -12.66
C PHE A 197 2.16 6.20 -12.89
N LYS A 198 3.02 7.01 -12.26
CA LYS A 198 4.47 6.81 -12.27
C LYS A 198 4.82 5.64 -11.35
N THR A 199 5.20 4.52 -11.97
CA THR A 199 5.79 3.37 -11.29
C THR A 199 7.19 3.69 -10.78
N PHE A 200 7.50 3.24 -9.56
CA PHE A 200 8.85 3.33 -8.97
C PHE A 200 9.92 2.74 -9.91
N GLY A 201 9.57 1.70 -10.67
CA GLY A 201 10.47 1.05 -11.64
C GLY A 201 10.82 1.86 -12.91
N SER A 202 10.18 3.01 -13.17
CA SER A 202 10.56 3.85 -14.32
C SER A 202 11.87 4.61 -14.10
N HIS A 203 12.27 4.84 -12.83
CA HIS A 203 13.52 5.53 -12.48
C HIS A 203 14.70 4.58 -12.18
N LEU A 204 14.45 3.34 -11.74
CA LEU A 204 15.50 2.31 -11.65
C LEU A 204 16.11 1.96 -13.02
N ARG A 205 15.36 2.16 -14.12
CA ARG A 205 15.91 2.11 -15.48
C ARG A 205 16.91 3.24 -15.77
N SER A 206 16.76 4.41 -15.15
CA SER A 206 17.67 5.56 -15.33
C SER A 206 18.95 5.43 -14.49
N VAL A 207 18.91 4.70 -13.37
CA VAL A 207 20.13 4.35 -12.63
C VAL A 207 20.95 3.31 -13.40
N LYS A 208 20.28 2.35 -14.07
CA LYS A 208 20.94 1.37 -14.97
C LYS A 208 21.66 2.01 -16.16
N SER A 209 21.22 3.16 -16.69
CA SER A 209 21.92 3.84 -17.79
C SER A 209 23.16 4.62 -17.32
N HIS A 210 23.30 4.90 -16.02
CA HIS A 210 24.47 5.56 -15.45
C HIS A 210 25.60 4.59 -15.05
N VAL A 211 25.30 3.29 -14.89
CA VAL A 211 26.27 2.27 -14.44
C VAL A 211 26.75 1.35 -15.58
N GLY A 212 26.39 1.63 -16.84
CA GLY A 212 27.13 1.09 -17.99
C GLY A 212 27.14 -0.44 -18.14
N LEU A 213 26.09 -1.15 -17.72
CA LEU A 213 25.97 -2.60 -17.97
C LEU A 213 25.28 -2.84 -19.33
N LYS A 214 26.10 -3.09 -20.35
CA LYS A 214 25.68 -3.67 -21.63
C LYS A 214 25.12 -5.08 -21.38
N ILE A 215 23.82 -5.27 -21.63
CA ILE A 215 23.21 -6.59 -21.70
C ILE A 215 23.51 -7.16 -23.09
N LEU A 216 24.27 -8.27 -23.13
CA LEU A 216 24.30 -9.15 -24.30
C LEU A 216 23.05 -10.04 -24.22
N MET A 217 22.20 -9.89 -25.24
CA MET A 217 21.01 -10.66 -25.66
C MET A 217 20.35 -11.62 -24.68
#